data_AF-A0A958G901-F1
#
_entry.id   AF-A0A958G901-F1
#
_cell.length_a   1.000
_cell.length_b   1.000
_cell.length_c   1.000
_cell.angle_alpha   90.00
_cell.angle_beta   90.00
_cell.angle_gamma   90.00
#
_symmetry.space_group_name_H-M   'P 1'
#
loop_
_entity.id
_entity.type
_entity.pdbx_description
1 polymer ?
#
loop_
_entity_poly.entity_id
_entity_poly.type
_entity_poly.pdbx_seq_one_letter_code
_entity_poly.pdbx_strand_id
1 'polypeptide(L)'
;AVAGSIYAVRLASISRRIFYDLLDRKPFLLLITLIGLGQFVAAVMPFTVSISVSSLAESVKEANIVPFTYLPIGTLVFGYPNEKTEYQISDAALDSLRAREVPEEVLSPLAGLKDLESCRRSRFLNEVKRVIGGRARDKYRKLLLRFSELKEQAYFSFSKMFENLLYWMAAGYLLMICYRIYWRHKAYGPL
;
A
#
# COMPACT_ATOMS: atom_id res chain seq x y z
N ALA A 1 -19.70 -33.76 1.91
CA ALA A 1 -18.75 -33.38 0.85
C ALA A 1 -19.36 -33.45 -0.57
N VAL A 2 -20.02 -34.56 -0.95
CA VAL A 2 -20.56 -34.77 -2.32
C VAL A 2 -21.67 -33.79 -2.73
N ALA A 3 -22.51 -33.33 -1.79
CA ALA A 3 -23.53 -32.32 -2.10
C ALA A 3 -22.92 -30.97 -2.52
N GLY A 4 -21.84 -30.53 -1.86
CA GLY A 4 -21.18 -29.26 -2.15
C GLY A 4 -20.54 -29.19 -3.54
N SER A 5 -19.98 -30.31 -4.02
CA SER A 5 -19.39 -30.37 -5.37
C SER A 5 -20.44 -30.26 -6.48
N ILE A 6 -21.64 -30.78 -6.28
CA ILE A 6 -22.73 -30.70 -7.26
C ILE A 6 -23.23 -29.24 -7.39
N TYR A 7 -23.37 -28.53 -6.26
CA TYR A 7 -23.74 -27.11 -6.29
C TYR A 7 -22.64 -26.24 -6.91
N ALA A 8 -21.36 -26.51 -6.61
CA ALA A 8 -20.25 -25.75 -7.15
C ALA A 8 -20.13 -25.87 -8.68
N VAL A 9 -20.31 -27.07 -9.24
CA VAL A 9 -20.27 -27.29 -10.70
C VAL A 9 -21.41 -26.56 -11.39
N ARG A 10 -22.61 -26.60 -10.81
CA ARG A 10 -23.78 -25.90 -11.37
C ARG A 10 -23.59 -24.39 -11.34
N LEU A 11 -23.09 -23.85 -10.22
CA LEU A 11 -22.80 -22.44 -10.07
C LEU A 11 -21.73 -21.96 -11.08
N ALA A 12 -20.67 -22.76 -11.26
CA ALA A 12 -19.60 -22.46 -12.22
C ALA A 12 -20.08 -22.45 -13.67
N SER A 13 -21.01 -23.35 -14.03
CA SER A 13 -21.57 -23.38 -15.39
C SER A 13 -22.45 -22.14 -15.68
N ILE A 14 -23.23 -21.70 -14.69
CA ILE A 14 -24.11 -20.54 -14.80
C ILE A 14 -23.28 -19.25 -14.83
N SER A 15 -22.29 -19.12 -13.94
CA SER A 15 -21.41 -17.95 -13.91
C SER A 15 -20.64 -17.79 -15.21
N ARG A 16 -20.12 -18.89 -15.77
CA ARG A 16 -19.41 -18.89 -17.05
C ARG A 16 -20.31 -18.42 -18.20
N ARG A 17 -21.56 -18.88 -18.28
CA ARG A 17 -22.52 -18.44 -19.30
C ARG A 17 -22.83 -16.94 -19.19
N ILE A 18 -23.12 -16.47 -17.98
CA ILE A 18 -23.40 -15.05 -17.71
C ILE A 18 -22.18 -14.19 -18.04
N PHE A 19 -20.98 -14.65 -17.69
CA PHE A 19 -19.74 -13.93 -17.95
C PHE A 19 -19.46 -13.81 -19.46
N TYR A 20 -19.67 -14.88 -20.22
CA TYR A 20 -19.51 -14.83 -21.69
C TYR A 20 -20.56 -13.95 -22.36
N ASP A 21 -21.83 -14.01 -21.95
CA ASP A 21 -22.88 -13.13 -22.47
C ASP A 21 -22.61 -11.65 -22.17
N LEU A 22 -22.08 -11.35 -20.97
CA LEU A 22 -21.69 -10.00 -20.58
C LEU A 22 -20.46 -9.50 -21.37
N LEU A 23 -19.47 -10.37 -21.58
CA LEU A 23 -18.29 -10.09 -22.40
C LEU A 23 -18.66 -9.75 -23.84
N ASP A 24 -19.56 -10.52 -24.44
CA ASP A 24 -19.85 -10.41 -25.86
C ASP A 24 -20.80 -9.25 -26.17
N ARG A 25 -21.90 -9.12 -25.39
CA ARG A 25 -22.94 -8.13 -25.67
C ARG A 25 -22.68 -6.76 -25.07
N LYS A 26 -22.15 -6.68 -23.84
CA LYS A 26 -22.07 -5.42 -23.07
C LYS A 26 -20.86 -5.41 -22.12
N PRO A 27 -19.63 -5.27 -22.64
CA PRO A 27 -18.43 -5.39 -21.82
C PRO A 27 -18.31 -4.30 -20.75
N PHE A 28 -18.95 -3.14 -20.94
CA PHE A 28 -19.02 -2.08 -19.91
C PHE A 28 -19.83 -2.50 -18.66
N LEU A 29 -20.85 -3.36 -18.82
CA LEU A 29 -21.61 -3.90 -17.68
C LEU A 29 -20.77 -4.88 -16.85
N LEU A 30 -19.78 -5.52 -17.47
CA LEU A 30 -18.86 -6.42 -16.76
C LEU A 30 -18.00 -5.65 -15.75
N LEU A 31 -17.54 -4.44 -16.11
CA LEU A 31 -16.81 -3.57 -15.20
C LEU A 31 -17.65 -3.20 -13.96
N ILE A 32 -18.90 -2.79 -14.17
CA ILE A 32 -19.84 -2.46 -13.09
C ILE A 32 -20.10 -3.71 -12.22
N THR A 33 -20.25 -4.88 -12.84
CA THR A 33 -20.47 -6.15 -12.13
C THR A 33 -19.26 -6.53 -11.27
N LEU A 34 -18.03 -6.36 -11.78
CA LEU A 34 -16.80 -6.63 -11.02
C LEU A 34 -16.63 -5.64 -9.85
N ILE A 35 -16.93 -4.35 -10.07
CA ILE A 35 -16.90 -3.34 -9.02
C ILE A 35 -17.92 -3.68 -7.92
N GLY A 36 -19.16 -4.02 -8.30
CA GLY A 36 -20.21 -4.42 -7.36
C GLY A 36 -19.87 -5.69 -6.59
N LEU A 37 -19.27 -6.69 -7.24
CA LEU A 37 -18.80 -7.92 -6.59
C LEU A 37 -17.67 -7.62 -5.59
N GLY A 38 -16.73 -6.75 -5.95
CA GLY A 38 -15.66 -6.31 -5.06
C GLY A 38 -16.18 -5.58 -3.82
N GLN A 39 -17.16 -4.68 -4.01
CA GLN A 39 -17.82 -3.99 -2.90
C GLN A 39 -18.59 -4.96 -1.99
N PHE A 40 -19.28 -5.94 -2.57
CA PHE A 40 -19.99 -6.97 -1.82
C PHE A 40 -19.03 -7.83 -0.98
N VAL A 41 -17.94 -8.30 -1.57
CA VAL A 41 -16.91 -9.06 -0.83
C VAL A 41 -16.32 -8.22 0.29
N ALA A 42 -16.06 -6.93 0.04
CA ALA A 42 -15.54 -6.03 1.05
C ALA A 42 -16.53 -5.70 2.18
N ALA A 43 -17.83 -5.73 1.90
CA ALA A 43 -18.87 -5.55 2.91
C ALA A 43 -19.10 -6.81 3.75
N VAL A 44 -18.96 -8.00 3.15
CA VAL A 44 -19.21 -9.29 3.82
C VAL A 44 -17.99 -9.80 4.57
N MET A 45 -16.77 -9.46 4.14
CA MET A 45 -15.55 -9.78 4.87
C MET A 45 -15.20 -8.66 5.86
N PRO A 46 -15.26 -8.89 7.18
CA PRO A 46 -14.70 -7.95 8.14
C PRO A 46 -13.17 -7.97 8.01
N PHE A 47 -12.60 -7.00 7.29
CA PHE A 47 -11.16 -6.84 7.21
C PHE A 47 -10.62 -6.22 8.50
N THR A 48 -10.65 -6.96 9.60
CA THR A 48 -9.72 -6.77 10.72
C THR A 48 -8.54 -7.70 10.49
N VAL A 49 -7.66 -7.32 9.56
CA VAL A 49 -6.41 -8.04 9.35
C VAL A 49 -5.25 -7.09 9.60
N SER A 50 -4.76 -7.10 10.83
CA SER A 50 -3.38 -6.72 11.14
C SER A 50 -2.45 -7.80 10.55
N ILE A 51 -2.33 -7.86 9.23
CA ILE A 51 -1.33 -8.73 8.60
C ILE A 51 0.02 -8.15 8.97
N SER A 52 0.73 -8.83 9.87
CA SER A 52 2.16 -8.61 10.09
C SER A 52 2.84 -8.74 8.74
N VAL A 53 3.36 -7.62 8.22
CA VAL A 53 3.99 -7.47 6.90
C VAL A 53 5.09 -8.51 6.65
N SER A 54 5.63 -9.12 7.72
CA SER A 54 6.57 -10.24 7.64
C SER A 54 6.06 -11.41 6.80
N SER A 55 4.81 -11.86 6.99
CA SER A 55 4.27 -13.02 6.27
C SER A 55 3.93 -12.71 4.81
N LEU A 56 3.49 -11.48 4.52
CA LEU A 56 3.21 -11.02 3.16
C LEU A 56 4.50 -10.85 2.35
N ALA A 57 5.55 -10.28 2.96
CA ALA A 57 6.85 -10.09 2.32
C ALA A 57 7.55 -11.43 2.01
N GLU A 58 7.38 -12.42 2.88
CA GLU A 58 7.93 -13.76 2.70
C GLU A 58 7.23 -14.50 1.54
N SER A 59 5.89 -14.41 1.45
CA SER A 59 5.11 -14.99 0.33
C SER A 59 5.40 -14.32 -1.02
N VAL A 60 5.67 -13.00 -1.04
CA VAL A 60 6.02 -12.29 -2.28
C VAL A 60 7.44 -12.64 -2.74
N LYS A 61 8.36 -12.91 -1.81
CA LYS A 61 9.72 -13.40 -2.12
C LYS A 61 9.71 -14.78 -2.75
N GLU A 62 8.89 -15.70 -2.25
CA GLU A 62 8.76 -17.06 -2.83
C GLU A 62 8.15 -17.04 -4.23
N ALA A 63 7.26 -16.09 -4.53
CA ALA A 63 6.59 -16.01 -5.83
C ALA A 63 7.46 -15.46 -6.97
N ASN A 64 8.68 -14.98 -6.69
CA ASN A 64 9.60 -14.34 -7.66
C ASN A 64 8.92 -13.27 -8.54
N ILE A 65 7.86 -12.64 -8.00
CA ILE A 65 7.19 -11.53 -8.64
C ILE A 65 8.03 -10.31 -8.30
N VAL A 66 8.93 -9.94 -9.21
CA VAL A 66 9.60 -8.63 -9.15
C VAL A 66 8.48 -7.59 -9.23
N PRO A 67 8.16 -6.84 -8.16
CA PRO A 67 7.11 -5.86 -8.26
C PRO A 67 7.66 -4.71 -9.09
N PHE A 68 7.18 -4.60 -10.32
CA PHE A 68 7.44 -3.46 -11.18
C PHE A 68 6.99 -2.19 -10.45
N THR A 69 7.98 -1.42 -9.98
CA THR A 69 7.94 -0.01 -9.54
C THR A 69 6.56 0.49 -9.08
N TYR A 70 6.34 0.41 -7.76
CA TYR A 70 5.23 0.99 -7.00
C TYR A 70 5.25 2.54 -7.01
N LEU A 71 5.20 3.18 -8.18
CA LEU A 71 4.86 4.59 -8.28
C LEU A 71 3.40 4.69 -8.75
N PRO A 72 2.43 4.79 -7.82
CA PRO A 72 1.04 4.95 -8.20
C PRO A 72 0.90 6.23 -9.02
N ILE A 73 0.15 6.21 -10.12
CA ILE A 73 0.04 7.34 -11.07
C ILE A 73 -0.43 8.63 -10.38
N GLY A 74 -1.23 8.52 -9.30
CA GLY A 74 -1.58 9.66 -8.46
C GLY A 74 -0.37 10.42 -7.88
N THR A 75 0.76 9.75 -7.63
CA THR A 75 2.02 10.40 -7.19
C THR A 75 2.68 11.22 -8.29
N LEU A 76 2.57 10.81 -9.55
CA LEU A 76 3.10 11.55 -10.70
C LEU A 76 2.23 12.76 -11.05
N VAL A 77 0.91 12.69 -10.77
CA VAL A 77 -0.05 13.71 -11.20
C VAL A 77 -0.44 14.69 -10.09
N PHE A 78 -0.60 14.25 -8.84
CA PHE A 78 -1.16 15.07 -7.76
C PHE A 78 -0.17 15.41 -6.64
N GLY A 79 1.09 14.97 -6.76
CA GLY A 79 2.08 15.09 -5.69
C GLY A 79 1.74 14.18 -4.50
N TYR A 80 2.74 13.83 -3.71
CA TYR A 80 2.61 12.92 -2.58
C TYR A 80 1.47 13.35 -1.63
N PRO A 81 0.46 12.50 -1.34
CA PRO A 81 -0.38 12.73 -0.17
C PRO A 81 0.52 12.59 1.05
N ASN A 82 0.70 13.69 1.79
CA ASN A 82 1.50 13.81 3.02
C ASN A 82 1.69 12.46 3.74
N GLU A 83 2.82 11.81 3.47
CA GLU A 83 3.27 10.68 4.27
C GLU A 83 3.37 11.18 5.70
N LYS A 84 2.58 10.58 6.59
CA LYS A 84 2.69 10.86 8.01
C LYS A 84 4.01 10.26 8.46
N THR A 85 5.08 11.06 8.38
CA THR A 85 6.35 10.70 8.99
C THR A 85 6.15 10.71 10.50
N GLU A 86 6.08 9.53 11.09
CA GLU A 86 6.06 9.38 12.53
C GLU A 86 7.49 9.45 13.04
N TYR A 87 7.68 10.28 14.06
CA TYR A 87 8.97 10.45 14.72
C TYR A 87 8.90 9.70 16.04
N GLN A 88 9.81 8.74 16.21
CA GLN A 88 9.94 7.95 17.44
C GLN A 88 11.42 7.72 17.72
N ILE A 89 11.81 7.78 18.99
CA ILE A 89 13.17 7.45 19.43
C ILE A 89 13.18 5.96 19.78
N SER A 90 13.78 5.12 18.95
CA SER A 90 13.98 3.70 19.25
C SER A 90 15.30 3.46 20.00
N ASP A 91 15.46 2.27 20.58
CA ASP A 91 16.74 1.84 21.15
C ASP A 91 17.86 1.88 20.11
N ALA A 92 17.57 1.46 18.88
CA ALA A 92 18.54 1.51 17.78
C ALA A 92 18.96 2.96 17.45
N ALA A 93 18.06 3.93 17.58
CA ALA A 93 18.38 5.34 17.42
C ALA A 93 19.29 5.84 18.56
N LEU A 94 19.03 5.44 19.80
CA LEU A 94 19.88 5.77 20.96
C LEU A 94 21.27 5.16 20.82
N ASP A 95 21.37 3.90 20.41
CA ASP A 95 22.66 3.23 20.16
C ASP A 95 23.44 3.91 19.04
N SER A 96 22.74 4.35 17.97
CA SER A 96 23.35 5.11 16.87
C SER A 96 23.85 6.49 17.30
N LEU A 97 23.17 7.14 18.26
CA LEU A 97 23.61 8.40 18.85
C LEU A 97 24.80 8.19 19.78
N ARG A 98 24.79 7.11 20.58
CA ARG A 98 25.92 6.72 21.44
C ARG A 98 27.18 6.43 20.62
N ALA A 99 27.04 5.74 19.48
CA ALA A 99 28.13 5.49 18.54
C ALA A 99 28.74 6.75 17.92
N ARG A 100 28.05 7.91 18.02
CA ARG A 100 28.53 9.23 17.58
C ARG A 100 29.03 10.11 18.71
N GLU A 101 29.34 9.51 19.86
CA GLU A 101 29.89 10.22 21.03
C GLU A 101 28.96 11.33 21.55
N VAL A 102 27.65 11.16 21.40
CA VAL A 102 26.69 12.07 22.04
C VAL A 102 26.78 11.86 23.56
N PRO A 103 26.95 12.93 24.36
CA PRO A 103 27.10 12.82 25.82
C PRO A 103 25.91 12.11 26.46
N GLU A 104 26.15 11.27 27.47
CA GLU A 104 25.10 10.55 28.21
C GLU A 104 24.12 11.51 28.92
N GLU A 105 24.54 12.73 29.24
CA GLU A 105 23.67 13.81 29.73
C GLU A 105 22.52 14.14 28.77
N VAL A 106 22.71 13.91 27.47
CA VAL A 106 21.71 14.13 26.42
C VAL A 106 20.95 12.84 26.12
N LEU A 107 21.61 11.68 26.20
CA LEU A 107 21.00 10.38 25.90
C LEU A 107 20.02 9.93 27.00
N SER A 108 20.37 10.07 28.28
CA SER A 108 19.52 9.65 29.39
C SER A 108 18.13 10.33 29.38
N PRO A 109 18.00 11.64 29.13
CA PRO A 109 16.70 12.27 29.01
C PRO A 109 15.93 11.84 27.74
N LEU A 110 16.63 11.62 26.61
CA LEU A 110 16.01 11.15 25.37
C LEU A 110 15.44 9.73 25.50
N ALA A 111 16.05 8.88 26.32
CA ALA A 111 15.51 7.55 26.62
C ALA A 111 14.12 7.61 27.26
N GLY A 112 13.82 8.66 28.02
CA GLY A 112 12.47 8.90 28.58
C GLY A 112 11.40 9.27 27.53
N LEU A 113 11.81 9.56 26.29
CA LEU A 113 10.91 9.86 25.16
C LEU A 113 10.67 8.65 24.24
N LYS A 114 11.18 7.46 24.59
CA LYS A 114 11.09 6.26 23.77
C LYS A 114 9.65 5.88 23.39
N ASP A 115 8.72 6.02 24.34
CA ASP A 115 7.31 5.67 24.15
C ASP A 115 6.50 6.80 23.49
N LEU A 116 7.13 7.94 23.17
CA LEU A 116 6.46 9.09 22.61
C LEU A 116 6.48 9.07 21.08
N GLU A 117 5.35 8.68 20.51
CA GLU A 117 5.12 8.75 19.06
C GLU A 117 4.56 10.13 18.68
N SER A 118 5.19 10.78 17.70
CA SER A 118 4.76 12.09 17.21
C SER A 118 4.62 12.13 15.70
N CYS A 119 3.39 12.24 15.20
CA CYS A 119 3.11 12.38 13.76
C CYS A 119 3.54 13.73 13.15
N ARG A 120 4.11 14.66 13.93
CA ARG A 120 4.57 15.97 13.45
C ARG A 120 5.97 16.28 13.96
N ARG A 121 6.85 16.61 13.02
CA ARG A 121 8.23 17.04 13.28
C ARG A 121 8.32 18.17 14.31
N SER A 122 7.44 19.17 14.23
CA SER A 122 7.45 20.31 15.16
C SER A 122 7.10 19.91 16.59
N ARG A 123 6.13 18.99 16.76
CA ARG A 123 5.73 18.47 18.07
C ARG A 123 6.88 17.66 18.69
N PHE A 124 7.47 16.77 17.90
CA PHE A 124 8.63 15.99 18.30
C PHE A 124 9.79 16.88 18.77
N LEU A 125 10.17 17.89 17.97
CA LEU A 125 11.26 18.81 18.32
C LEU A 125 10.95 19.66 19.56
N ASN A 126 9.68 19.97 19.82
CA ASN A 126 9.28 20.69 21.03
C ASN A 126 9.40 19.82 22.29
N GLU A 127 9.05 18.53 22.22
CA GLU A 127 9.25 17.60 23.33
C GLU A 127 10.74 17.36 23.61
N VAL A 128 11.53 17.16 22.56
CA VAL A 128 12.99 17.09 22.68
C VAL A 128 13.53 18.37 23.33
N LYS A 129 13.09 19.55 22.87
CA LYS A 129 13.50 20.84 23.46
C LYS A 129 13.15 20.94 24.94
N ARG A 130 12.01 20.39 25.36
CA ARG A 130 11.57 20.37 26.77
C ARG A 130 12.50 19.54 27.65
N VAL A 131 13.01 18.43 27.10
CA VAL A 131 13.76 17.42 27.85
C VAL A 131 15.27 17.69 27.88
N ILE A 132 15.90 18.01 26.75
CA ILE A 132 17.36 18.26 26.66
C ILE A 132 17.74 19.74 26.62
N GLY A 133 16.74 20.63 26.59
CA GLY A 133 16.93 22.08 26.50
C GLY A 133 17.20 22.59 25.08
N GLY A 134 17.04 23.90 24.90
CA GLY A 134 17.09 24.56 23.59
C GLY A 134 18.43 24.43 22.86
N ARG A 135 19.54 24.65 23.56
CA ARG A 135 20.91 24.65 23.00
C ARG A 135 21.34 23.26 22.51
N ALA A 136 21.13 22.21 23.31
CA ALA A 136 21.47 20.84 22.93
C ALA A 136 20.61 20.37 21.74
N ARG A 137 19.30 20.67 21.77
CA ARG A 137 18.39 20.36 20.67
C ARG A 137 18.80 21.02 19.36
N ASP A 138 19.30 22.26 19.36
CA ASP A 138 19.79 22.90 18.13
C ASP A 138 21.11 22.30 17.65
N LYS A 139 22.04 21.98 18.56
CA LYS A 139 23.32 21.32 18.23
C LYS A 139 23.12 19.94 17.59
N TYR A 140 22.20 19.13 18.14
CA TYR A 140 21.98 17.74 17.69
C TYR A 140 20.78 17.58 16.75
N ARG A 141 20.09 18.66 16.37
CA ARG A 141 18.86 18.63 15.56
C ARG A 141 18.96 17.73 14.33
N LYS A 142 20.05 17.87 13.57
CA LYS A 142 20.25 17.14 12.32
C LYS A 142 20.46 15.64 12.55
N LEU A 143 21.14 15.27 13.63
CA LEU A 143 21.36 13.87 14.00
C LEU A 143 20.08 13.25 14.56
N LEU A 144 19.39 13.95 15.46
CA LEU A 144 18.15 13.49 16.05
C LEU A 144 17.12 13.17 14.98
N LEU A 145 16.87 14.09 14.06
CA LEU A 145 15.91 13.86 12.97
C LEU A 145 16.30 12.70 12.07
N ARG A 146 17.60 12.52 11.78
CA ARG A 146 18.09 11.44 10.94
C ARG A 146 17.89 10.06 11.56
N PHE A 147 17.97 9.95 12.88
CA PHE A 147 17.83 8.67 13.59
C PHE A 147 16.43 8.45 14.18
N SER A 148 15.65 9.50 14.37
CA SER A 148 14.26 9.44 14.85
C SER A 148 13.23 9.20 13.75
N GLU A 149 13.64 9.29 12.48
CA GLU A 149 12.82 8.88 11.33
C GLU A 149 12.71 7.35 11.33
N LEU A 150 11.81 6.84 12.16
CA LEU A 150 11.58 5.42 12.26
C LEU A 150 10.50 5.03 11.27
N LYS A 151 10.93 4.28 10.25
CA LYS A 151 10.12 3.61 9.23
C LYS A 151 9.05 4.50 8.63
N GLU A 152 9.29 4.85 7.37
CA GLU A 152 8.24 4.89 6.37
C GLU A 152 7.52 3.52 6.42
N GLN A 153 6.62 3.33 7.39
CA GLN A 153 5.60 2.31 7.30
C GLN A 153 4.86 2.75 6.06
N ALA A 154 5.13 2.05 4.95
CA ALA A 154 4.34 2.14 3.74
C ALA A 154 2.92 1.78 4.17
N TYR A 155 2.20 2.79 4.65
CA TYR A 155 0.85 2.64 5.16
C TYR A 155 0.11 2.14 3.95
N PHE A 156 -0.38 0.90 4.04
CA PHE A 156 -1.11 0.28 2.96
C PHE A 156 -2.35 1.13 2.73
N SER A 157 -2.22 2.08 1.81
CA SER A 157 -3.30 2.99 1.49
C SER A 157 -4.20 2.23 0.54
N PHE A 158 -5.36 1.83 1.04
CA PHE A 158 -6.38 1.18 0.24
C PHE A 158 -6.71 1.99 -1.01
N SER A 159 -6.63 3.33 -0.93
CA SER A 159 -6.74 4.23 -2.08
C SER A 159 -5.66 3.97 -3.14
N LYS A 160 -4.39 3.86 -2.73
CA LYS A 160 -3.28 3.56 -3.66
C LYS A 160 -3.42 2.17 -4.30
N MET A 161 -3.88 1.17 -3.53
CA MET A 161 -4.17 -0.16 -4.09
C MET A 161 -5.31 -0.08 -5.12
N PHE A 162 -6.39 0.63 -4.80
CA PHE A 162 -7.57 0.74 -5.66
C PHE A 162 -7.27 1.52 -6.94
N GLU A 163 -6.48 2.59 -6.86
CA GLU A 163 -5.99 3.32 -8.03
C GLU A 163 -5.17 2.42 -8.97
N ASN A 164 -4.24 1.64 -8.43
CA ASN A 164 -3.46 0.70 -9.23
C ASN A 164 -4.37 -0.37 -9.85
N LEU A 165 -5.34 -0.90 -9.10
CA LEU A 165 -6.30 -1.89 -9.59
C LEU A 165 -7.14 -1.32 -10.75
N LEU A 166 -7.70 -0.12 -10.59
CA LEU A 166 -8.47 0.57 -11.63
C LEU A 166 -7.63 0.82 -12.87
N TYR A 167 -6.39 1.26 -12.70
CA TYR A 167 -5.47 1.50 -13.81
C TYR A 167 -5.23 0.21 -14.62
N TRP A 168 -4.89 -0.89 -13.95
CA TRP A 168 -4.65 -2.17 -14.62
C TRP A 168 -5.92 -2.73 -15.28
N MET A 169 -7.09 -2.54 -14.67
CA MET A 169 -8.36 -2.91 -15.30
C MET A 169 -8.62 -2.09 -16.56
N ALA A 170 -8.38 -0.78 -16.54
CA ALA A 170 -8.55 0.09 -17.70
C ALA A 170 -7.54 -0.23 -18.81
N ALA A 171 -6.27 -0.43 -18.46
CA ALA A 171 -5.22 -0.80 -19.41
C ALA A 171 -5.49 -2.18 -20.05
N GLY A 172 -5.87 -3.17 -19.25
CA GLY A 172 -6.26 -4.49 -19.72
C GLY A 172 -7.47 -4.44 -20.65
N TYR A 173 -8.46 -3.60 -20.33
CA TYR A 173 -9.64 -3.38 -21.18
C TYR A 173 -9.27 -2.77 -22.54
N LEU A 174 -8.43 -1.74 -22.54
CA LEU A 174 -7.91 -1.10 -23.76
C LEU A 174 -7.16 -2.10 -24.65
N LEU A 175 -6.26 -2.90 -24.07
CA LEU A 175 -5.55 -3.96 -24.79
C LEU A 175 -6.52 -4.97 -25.41
N MET A 176 -7.58 -5.34 -24.70
CA MET A 176 -8.58 -6.27 -25.23
C MET A 176 -9.37 -5.67 -26.40
N ILE A 177 -9.70 -4.37 -26.36
CA ILE A 177 -10.31 -3.66 -27.51
C ILE A 177 -9.36 -3.64 -28.70
N CYS A 178 -8.09 -3.26 -28.49
CA CYS A 178 -7.08 -3.25 -29.55
C CYS A 178 -6.93 -4.62 -30.19
N TYR A 179 -6.87 -5.68 -29.38
CA TYR A 179 -6.86 -7.06 -29.83
C TYR A 179 -8.09 -7.39 -30.67
N ARG A 180 -9.30 -7.05 -30.18
CA ARG A 180 -10.56 -7.32 -30.91
C ARG A 180 -10.62 -6.58 -32.24
N ILE A 181 -10.20 -5.31 -32.30
CA ILE A 181 -10.17 -4.52 -33.54
C ILE A 181 -9.16 -5.12 -34.53
N TYR A 182 -7.95 -5.44 -34.05
CA TYR A 182 -6.91 -6.06 -34.87
C TYR A 182 -7.39 -7.37 -35.50
N TRP A 183 -7.94 -8.28 -34.69
CA TRP A 183 -8.43 -9.57 -35.18
C TRP A 183 -9.69 -9.45 -36.03
N ARG A 184 -10.56 -8.48 -35.75
CA ARG A 184 -11.73 -8.22 -36.60
C ARG A 184 -11.30 -7.73 -37.99
N HIS A 185 -10.29 -6.87 -38.11
CA HIS A 185 -9.82 -6.47 -39.43
C HIS A 185 -9.08 -7.59 -40.18
N LYS A 186 -8.35 -8.45 -39.45
CA LYS A 186 -7.58 -9.53 -40.09
C LYS A 186 -8.45 -10.74 -40.48
N ALA A 187 -9.46 -11.07 -39.69
CA ALA A 187 -10.34 -12.22 -39.93
C ALA A 187 -11.38 -11.98 -41.03
N TYR A 188 -11.77 -10.71 -41.26
CA TYR A 188 -12.82 -10.38 -42.24
C TYR A 188 -12.30 -9.80 -43.56
N GLY A 189 -10.99 -9.58 -43.71
CA GLY A 189 -10.41 -8.94 -44.90
C GLY A 189 -10.89 -7.50 -45.11
N PRO A 190 -10.25 -6.72 -46.01
CA PRO A 190 -10.85 -5.48 -46.48
C PRO A 190 -12.16 -5.82 -47.20
N LEU A 191 -13.27 -5.25 -46.71
CA LEU A 191 -14.55 -5.24 -47.43
C LEU A 191 -14.41 -4.50 -48.76
#